data_AF-A0A9E0CYN5-F1
#
_entry.id   AF-A0A9E0CYN5-F1
#
_cell.length_a   1.000
_cell.length_b   1.000
_cell.length_c   1.000
_cell.angle_alpha   90.00
_cell.angle_beta   90.00
_cell.angle_gamma   90.00
#
_symmetry.space_group_name_H-M   'P 1'
#
loop_
_entity.id
_entity.type
_entity.pdbx_description
1 polymer ?
#
loop_
_entity_poly.entity_id
_entity_poly.type
_entity_poly.pdbx_seq_one_letter_code
_entity_poly.pdbx_strand_id
1 'polypeptide(L)' 'VDELLDKNNNIFCLEINTLPGMTDTSLIPQEAAAVGISYDELTEKIIEISLAKYE' A
#
# COMPACT_ATOMS: atom_id res chain seq x y z
N VAL A 1 -0.26 -3.96 4.53
CA VAL A 1 -0.31 -4.57 5.88
C VAL A 1 -0.04 -6.02 5.67
N ASP A 2 0.87 -6.60 6.44
CA ASP A 2 1.27 -7.97 6.23
C ASP A 2 0.43 -8.86 7.15
N GLU A 3 -0.26 -9.82 6.56
CA GLU A 3 -1.25 -10.64 7.25
C GLU A 3 -0.96 -12.13 7.06
N LEU A 4 -1.25 -12.92 8.09
CA LEU A 4 -1.23 -14.38 8.03
C LEU A 4 -2.63 -14.93 8.19
N LEU A 5 -3.03 -15.83 7.30
CA LEU A 5 -4.29 -16.57 7.38
C LEU A 5 -4.02 -18.00 7.86
N ASP A 6 -4.68 -18.42 8.94
CA ASP A 6 -4.60 -19.81 9.39
C ASP A 6 -5.63 -20.72 8.70
N LYS A 7 -5.60 -22.02 9.01
CA LYS A 7 -6.51 -23.02 8.42
C LYS A 7 -7.98 -22.85 8.81
N ASN A 8 -8.26 -22.07 9.85
CA ASN A 8 -9.60 -21.77 10.34
C ASN A 8 -10.09 -20.39 9.84
N ASN A 9 -9.36 -19.76 8.90
CA ASN A 9 -9.59 -18.41 8.39
C ASN A 9 -9.45 -17.29 9.42
N ASN A 10 -8.70 -17.51 10.51
CA ASN A 10 -8.32 -16.41 11.38
C ASN A 10 -7.22 -15.58 10.70
N ILE A 11 -7.39 -14.26 10.70
CA ILE A 11 -6.42 -13.30 10.16
C ILE A 11 -5.60 -12.75 11.31
N PHE A 12 -4.27 -12.79 11.17
CA PHE A 12 -3.32 -12.23 12.12
C PHE A 12 -2.52 -11.12 11.45
N CYS A 13 -2.62 -9.89 11.98
CA CYS A 13 -1.77 -8.78 11.56
C CYS A 13 -0.36 -9.01 12.07
N LEU A 14 0.61 -9.08 11.16
CA LEU A 14 2.03 -9.28 11.48
C LEU A 14 2.76 -7.94 11.59
N GLU A 15 2.60 -7.09 10.58
CA GLU A 15 3.34 -5.83 10.47
C GLU A 15 2.54 -4.75 9.74
N ILE A 16 2.72 -3.51 10.22
CA ILE A 16 2.26 -2.30 9.56
C ILE A 16 3.49 -1.49 9.13
N ASN A 17 3.86 -1.60 7.86
CA ASN A 17 4.95 -0.85 7.26
C ASN A 17 4.48 0.56 6.85
N THR A 18 4.87 1.59 7.59
CA THR A 18 4.50 2.99 7.32
C THR A 18 5.37 3.66 6.26
N LEU A 19 6.51 3.05 5.91
CA LEU A 19 7.38 3.49 4.82
C LEU A 19 7.72 2.28 3.92
N PRO A 20 6.78 1.87 3.05
CA PRO A 20 6.98 0.73 2.18
C PRO A 20 7.98 1.02 1.05
N GLY A 21 8.47 -0.03 0.40
CA GLY A 21 9.22 0.10 -0.85
C GLY A 21 8.35 0.67 -1.97
N MET A 22 8.94 1.53 -2.81
CA MET A 22 8.27 2.27 -3.90
C MET A 22 8.97 2.10 -5.26
N THR A 23 9.80 1.08 -5.43
CA THR A 23 10.38 0.73 -6.75
C THR A 23 9.41 -0.15 -7.54
N ASP A 24 9.62 -0.29 -8.85
CA ASP A 24 8.75 -1.11 -9.73
C ASP A 24 8.55 -2.56 -9.26
N THR A 25 9.54 -3.11 -8.55
CA THR A 25 9.49 -4.47 -8.01
C THR A 25 8.96 -4.55 -6.58
N SER A 26 8.52 -3.42 -6.00
CA SER A 26 7.94 -3.36 -4.65
C SER A 26 6.45 -3.68 -4.67
N LEU A 27 5.94 -4.21 -3.55
CA LEU A 27 4.55 -4.67 -3.46
C LEU A 27 3.52 -3.54 -3.64
N ILE A 28 3.73 -2.37 -3.03
CA ILE A 28 2.75 -1.27 -3.10
C ILE A 28 2.50 -0.79 -4.54
N PRO A 29 3.53 -0.51 -5.37
CA PRO A 29 3.33 -0.24 -6.80
C PRO A 29 2.65 -1.39 -7.56
N GLN A 30 3.01 -2.65 -7.28
CA GLN A 30 2.43 -3.82 -7.95
C GLN A 30 0.95 -4.01 -7.61
N GLU A 31 0.57 -3.84 -6.34
CA GLU A 31 -0.81 -3.91 -5.84
C GLU A 31 -1.67 -2.80 -6.46
N ALA A 32 -1.14 -1.58 -6.54
CA ALA A 32 -1.82 -0.46 -7.21
C ALA A 32 -2.06 -0.76 -8.70
N ALA A 33 -1.03 -1.25 -9.41
CA ALA A 33 -1.16 -1.63 -10.80
C ALA A 33 -2.17 -2.77 -11.02
N ALA A 34 -2.25 -3.73 -10.09
CA ALA A 34 -3.21 -4.83 -10.15
C ALA A 34 -4.68 -4.36 -10.08
N VAL A 35 -4.93 -3.19 -9.48
CA VAL A 35 -6.26 -2.54 -9.46
C VAL A 35 -6.39 -1.40 -10.48
N GLY A 36 -5.46 -1.30 -11.42
CA GLY A 36 -5.50 -0.34 -12.53
C GLY A 36 -5.03 1.08 -12.18
N ILE A 37 -4.32 1.27 -11.08
CA ILE A 37 -3.72 2.54 -10.69
C ILE A 37 -2.27 2.57 -11.15
N SER A 38 -1.91 3.55 -11.97
CA SER A 38 -0.53 3.75 -12.42
C SER A 38 0.36 4.26 -11.28
N TYR A 39 1.68 4.14 -11.44
CA TYR A 39 2.65 4.66 -10.47
C TYR A 39 2.49 6.17 -10.25
N ASP A 40 2.31 6.93 -11.33
CA ASP A 40 2.13 8.38 -11.27
C ASP A 40 0.85 8.74 -10.50
N GLU A 41 -0.27 8.07 -10.79
CA GLU A 41 -1.53 8.28 -10.04
C GLU A 41 -1.41 7.89 -8.56
N LEU A 42 -0.69 6.81 -8.25
CA LEU A 42 -0.43 6.39 -6.87
C LEU A 42 0.37 7.46 -6.11
N THR A 43 1.45 7.97 -6.71
CA THR A 43 2.29 8.99 -6.09
C THR A 43 1.55 10.32 -5.93
N GLU A 44 0.76 10.73 -6.92
CA GLU A 44 -0.09 11.91 -6.85
C GLU A 44 -1.07 11.82 -5.68
N LYS A 45 -1.77 10.68 -5.52
CA LYS A 45 -2.68 10.45 -4.38
C LYS A 45 -1.97 10.56 -3.03
N ILE A 46 -0.75 10.03 -2.90
CA ILE A 46 0.03 10.14 -1.65
C ILE A 46 0.34 11.61 -1.34
N ILE A 47 0.69 12.40 -2.35
CA ILE A 47 0.97 13.84 -2.20
C ILE A 47 -0.30 14.59 -1.79
N GLU A 48 -1.42 14.36 -2.47
CA GLU A 48 -2.72 14.98 -2.17
C GLU A 48 -3.14 14.73 -0.72
N ILE A 49 -3.10 13.47 -0.27
CA ILE A 49 -3.43 13.10 1.12
C ILE A 49 -2.49 13.79 2.11
N SER A 50 -1.21 13.89 1.77
CA SER A 50 -0.21 14.53 2.63
C SER A 50 -0.44 16.03 2.76
N LEU A 51 -0.83 16.71 1.67
CA LEU A 51 -1.13 18.14 1.68
C LEU A 51 -2.44 18.45 2.43
N ALA A 52 -3.48 17.65 2.23
CA ALA A 52 -4.77 17.80 2.90
C ALA A 52 -4.69 17.75 4.43
N LYS A 53 -3.60 17.17 4.99
CA LYS A 53 -3.34 17.18 6.43
C LYS A 53 -3.00 18.57 6.98
N TYR A 54 -2.55 19.49 6.13
CA TYR A 54 -2.06 20.83 6.53
C TYR A 54 -3.01 21.97 6.15
N GLU A 55 -4.14 21.65 5.54
CA GLU A 55 -5.28 22.56 5.34
C GLU A 55 -6.22 22.51 6.54
#